data_AF-A0A969JD42-F1
#
_entry.id   AF-A0A969JD42-F1
#
_cell.length_a   1.000
_cell.length_b   1.000
_cell.length_c   1.000
_cell.angle_alpha   90.00
_cell.angle_beta   90.00
_cell.angle_gamma   90.00
#
_symmetry.space_group_name_H-M   'P 1'
#
loop_
_entity.id
_entity.type
_entity.pdbx_description
1 polymer ?
#
loop_
_entity_poly.entity_id
_entity_poly.type
_entity_poly.pdbx_seq_one_letter_code
_entity_poly.pdbx_strand_id
1 'polypeptide(L)'
;MGESFTFLPGLGANGIQAEEGNISLTAGADISLEKSVIRSDSSSAQNSGEISLLSNRLILGNSGQIGSSASGTGNAGNIRIQASEVLLASTDNREATILTSTRNAGGGRAGNIEIESERLVLRNGSSILSTTIGAGDAGNITISSGSVLLEGLAEDSDANRIIAANLPGSTGKSGTVQITATKKVLLLGGASVYAGTSNDQASGLVEINAPEIELSGFPDRTGFISTEVVEAGASNPAGSAGQIRISTERLTARDNARISASSRLANAAILKLSDRRYRSIEPRINCVP
;
A
#
# COMPACT_ATOMS: atom_id res chain seq x y z
N MET A 1 -19.23 -11.22 19.08
CA MET A 1 -19.83 -9.92 19.47
C MET A 1 -18.93 -8.84 18.90
N GLY A 2 -19.45 -7.85 18.16
CA GLY A 2 -18.62 -6.77 17.61
C GLY A 2 -18.51 -5.63 18.60
N GLU A 3 -17.30 -5.29 19.04
CA GLU A 3 -17.06 -4.16 19.94
C GLU A 3 -16.96 -2.83 19.17
N SER A 4 -18.08 -2.12 19.00
CA SER A 4 -18.07 -0.80 18.35
C SER A 4 -17.63 0.29 19.33
N PHE A 5 -16.46 0.88 19.12
CA PHE A 5 -15.91 1.95 19.95
C PHE A 5 -16.10 3.36 19.35
N THR A 6 -17.26 3.98 19.50
CA THR A 6 -17.46 5.37 19.04
C THR A 6 -16.88 6.38 20.05
N PHE A 7 -15.84 7.13 19.69
CA PHE A 7 -15.27 8.17 20.56
C PHE A 7 -15.32 9.57 19.90
N LEU A 8 -15.56 10.60 20.71
CA LEU A 8 -15.68 12.02 20.32
C LEU A 8 -14.31 12.69 20.08
N PRO A 9 -14.25 13.79 19.29
CA PRO A 9 -13.01 14.38 18.77
C PRO A 9 -11.93 14.73 19.81
N GLY A 10 -10.66 14.52 19.46
CA GLY A 10 -9.50 14.94 20.25
C GLY A 10 -8.72 13.82 20.97
N LEU A 11 -8.82 12.57 20.52
CA LEU A 11 -8.17 11.44 21.19
C LEU A 11 -6.73 11.27 20.71
N GLY A 12 -5.79 11.27 21.64
CA GLY A 12 -4.65 10.37 21.55
C GLY A 12 -5.17 8.97 21.88
N ALA A 13 -5.35 8.10 20.88
CA ALA A 13 -5.77 6.73 21.17
C ALA A 13 -4.59 6.00 21.82
N ASN A 14 -4.61 5.75 23.12
CA ASN A 14 -3.58 4.95 23.79
C ASN A 14 -3.82 3.45 23.50
N GLY A 15 -3.65 3.03 22.25
CA GLY A 15 -3.81 1.63 21.84
C GLY A 15 -5.27 1.14 21.88
N ILE A 16 -5.92 0.99 20.72
CA ILE A 16 -7.21 0.31 20.60
C ILE A 16 -6.94 -1.07 20.00
N GLN A 17 -7.35 -2.12 20.70
CA GLN A 17 -7.12 -3.50 20.25
C GLN A 17 -8.39 -4.32 20.42
N ALA A 18 -8.75 -5.07 19.38
CA ALA A 18 -9.84 -6.03 19.41
C ALA A 18 -9.35 -7.39 18.92
N GLU A 19 -9.83 -8.47 19.54
CA GLU A 19 -9.65 -9.83 19.01
C GLU A 19 -10.91 -10.19 18.22
N GLU A 20 -10.77 -10.38 16.90
CA GLU A 20 -11.84 -10.77 15.96
C GLU A 20 -13.01 -9.76 15.87
N GLY A 21 -12.93 -8.65 16.60
CA GLY A 21 -13.95 -7.59 16.70
C GLY A 21 -13.71 -6.43 15.75
N ASN A 22 -14.80 -5.87 15.22
CA ASN A 22 -14.73 -4.67 14.38
C ASN A 22 -14.44 -3.44 15.22
N ILE A 23 -13.61 -2.52 14.73
CA ILE A 23 -13.34 -1.23 15.36
C ILE A 23 -13.90 -0.14 14.45
N SER A 24 -14.72 0.77 14.99
CA SER A 24 -15.26 1.91 14.25
C SER A 24 -15.01 3.20 15.03
N LEU A 25 -14.19 4.11 14.52
CA LEU A 25 -13.93 5.42 15.14
C LEU A 25 -14.52 6.53 14.29
N THR A 26 -15.26 7.44 14.93
CA THR A 26 -15.85 8.61 14.27
C THR A 26 -15.54 9.86 15.07
N ALA A 27 -14.64 10.71 14.57
CA ALA A 27 -14.28 11.98 15.18
C ALA A 27 -14.77 13.14 14.32
N GLY A 28 -15.42 14.14 14.92
CA GLY A 28 -15.76 15.40 14.22
C GLY A 28 -14.54 16.29 13.91
N ALA A 29 -13.36 15.93 14.43
CA ALA A 29 -12.10 16.65 14.27
C ALA A 29 -10.99 15.62 13.95
N ASP A 30 -9.83 15.73 14.60
CA ASP A 30 -8.66 14.93 14.27
C ASP A 30 -8.62 13.62 15.07
N ILE A 31 -8.19 12.53 14.42
CA ILE A 31 -7.72 11.29 15.04
C ILE A 31 -6.19 11.31 14.95
N SER A 32 -5.50 11.29 16.09
CA SER A 32 -4.03 11.29 16.14
C SER A 32 -3.51 10.04 16.84
N LEU A 33 -2.64 9.32 16.13
CA LEU A 33 -1.99 8.09 16.55
C LEU A 33 -0.47 8.31 16.58
N GLU A 34 -0.01 9.01 17.61
CA GLU A 34 1.43 9.18 17.88
C GLU A 34 1.91 8.07 18.80
N LYS A 35 2.83 7.20 18.33
CA LYS A 35 3.33 6.05 19.12
C LYS A 35 2.22 5.11 19.61
N SER A 36 1.13 5.05 18.84
CA SER A 36 -0.13 4.40 19.21
C SER A 36 -0.63 3.44 18.15
N VAL A 37 -1.45 2.48 18.56
CA VAL A 37 -1.96 1.43 17.66
C VAL A 37 -3.49 1.38 17.64
N ILE A 38 -4.06 1.08 16.49
CA ILE A 38 -5.44 0.57 16.34
C ILE A 38 -5.30 -0.79 15.66
N ARG A 39 -5.74 -1.86 16.31
CA ARG A 39 -5.48 -3.21 15.83
C ARG A 39 -6.67 -4.14 16.02
N SER A 40 -7.02 -4.91 15.00
CA SER A 40 -7.97 -6.01 15.11
C SER A 40 -7.31 -7.30 14.65
N ASP A 41 -7.10 -8.25 15.54
CA ASP A 41 -6.34 -9.46 15.25
C ASP A 41 -7.18 -10.72 15.37
N SER A 42 -6.75 -11.76 14.67
CA SER A 42 -7.22 -13.13 14.92
C SER A 42 -6.05 -14.10 14.98
N SER A 43 -6.05 -14.97 15.98
CA SER A 43 -5.18 -16.15 16.06
C SER A 43 -5.93 -17.47 15.85
N SER A 44 -7.23 -17.41 15.59
CA SER A 44 -8.09 -18.58 15.43
C SER A 44 -8.47 -18.84 13.97
N ALA A 45 -9.36 -19.80 13.73
CA ALA A 45 -9.95 -19.98 12.41
C ALA A 45 -10.93 -18.87 12.02
N GLN A 46 -11.25 -17.94 12.93
CA GLN A 46 -12.13 -16.81 12.68
C GLN A 46 -11.40 -15.66 11.99
N ASN A 47 -12.16 -14.82 11.30
CA ASN A 47 -11.60 -13.64 10.64
C ASN A 47 -11.23 -12.56 11.66
N SER A 48 -10.19 -11.79 11.38
CA SER A 48 -9.94 -10.54 12.09
C SER A 48 -11.03 -9.53 11.75
N GLY A 49 -11.30 -8.61 12.67
CA GLY A 49 -12.35 -7.62 12.46
C GLY A 49 -11.95 -6.50 11.50
N GLU A 50 -12.98 -5.83 11.00
CA GLU A 50 -12.87 -4.65 10.14
C GLU A 50 -12.49 -3.42 10.96
N ILE A 51 -11.73 -2.50 10.38
CA ILE A 51 -11.41 -1.20 11.01
C ILE A 51 -11.96 -0.09 10.11
N SER A 52 -12.87 0.73 10.65
CA SER A 52 -13.47 1.87 9.94
C SER A 52 -13.17 3.17 10.68
N LEU A 53 -12.54 4.13 10.01
CA LEU A 53 -12.18 5.41 10.59
C LEU A 53 -12.82 6.54 9.79
N LEU A 54 -13.58 7.40 10.46
CA LEU A 54 -14.15 8.63 9.92
C LEU A 54 -13.64 9.81 10.75
N SER A 55 -12.96 10.76 10.11
CA SER A 55 -12.42 11.94 10.79
C SER A 55 -12.28 13.14 9.86
N ASN A 56 -12.03 14.33 10.41
CA ASN A 56 -11.57 15.45 9.60
C ASN A 56 -10.12 15.23 9.15
N ARG A 57 -9.24 14.86 10.09
CA ARG A 57 -7.84 14.55 9.81
C ARG A 57 -7.43 13.28 10.55
N LEU A 58 -6.76 12.37 9.84
CA LEU A 58 -6.10 11.21 10.42
C LEU A 58 -4.60 11.42 10.39
N ILE A 59 -3.95 11.41 11.55
CA ILE A 59 -2.51 11.61 11.70
C ILE A 59 -1.92 10.37 12.35
N LEU A 60 -1.03 9.67 11.64
CA LEU A 60 -0.22 8.58 12.18
C LEU A 60 1.22 9.07 12.25
N GLY A 61 1.76 9.12 13.47
CA GLY A 61 3.13 9.55 13.71
C GLY A 61 3.91 8.59 14.57
N ASN A 62 5.23 8.55 14.34
CA ASN A 62 6.20 7.90 15.22
C ASN A 62 5.80 6.48 15.68
N SER A 63 5.81 5.48 14.80
CA SER A 63 5.25 4.13 15.08
C SER A 63 3.73 4.06 15.23
N GLY A 64 2.99 5.10 14.80
CA GLY A 64 1.55 5.06 14.69
C GLY A 64 1.11 3.94 13.75
N GLN A 65 0.25 3.04 14.21
CA GLN A 65 -0.18 1.88 13.43
C GLN A 65 -1.70 1.74 13.39
N ILE A 66 -2.23 1.43 12.22
CA ILE A 66 -3.57 0.86 12.06
C ILE A 66 -3.39 -0.50 11.40
N GLY A 67 -3.95 -1.57 11.96
CA GLY A 67 -3.86 -2.83 11.25
C GLY A 67 -4.86 -3.91 11.62
N SER A 68 -5.18 -4.75 10.65
CA SER A 68 -5.97 -5.97 10.87
C SER A 68 -5.14 -7.18 10.48
N SER A 69 -4.92 -8.14 11.37
CA SER A 69 -3.99 -9.25 11.09
C SER A 69 -4.48 -10.61 11.54
N ALA A 70 -4.44 -11.59 10.63
CA ALA A 70 -4.78 -12.98 10.93
C ALA A 70 -3.52 -13.86 10.97
N SER A 71 -3.32 -14.53 12.10
CA SER A 71 -2.27 -15.53 12.32
C SER A 71 -2.82 -16.96 12.40
N GLY A 72 -4.14 -17.13 12.44
CA GLY A 72 -4.80 -18.42 12.23
C GLY A 72 -5.18 -18.65 10.76
N THR A 73 -6.15 -19.53 10.51
CA THR A 73 -6.63 -19.84 9.16
C THR A 73 -7.73 -18.89 8.66
N GLY A 74 -8.22 -17.99 9.51
CA GLY A 74 -9.17 -16.96 9.10
C GLY A 74 -8.52 -15.83 8.30
N ASN A 75 -9.34 -14.99 7.68
CA ASN A 75 -8.88 -13.85 6.88
C ASN A 75 -8.56 -12.64 7.77
N ALA A 76 -7.66 -11.77 7.33
CA ALA A 76 -7.53 -10.44 7.92
C ALA A 76 -8.72 -9.57 7.49
N GLY A 77 -9.16 -8.67 8.37
CA GLY A 77 -10.25 -7.75 8.10
C GLY A 77 -9.80 -6.58 7.22
N ASN A 78 -10.76 -5.91 6.57
CA ASN A 78 -10.47 -4.73 5.77
C ASN A 78 -10.29 -3.49 6.65
N ILE A 79 -9.60 -2.49 6.10
CA ILE A 79 -9.43 -1.17 6.70
C ILE A 79 -10.07 -0.15 5.77
N ARG A 80 -10.99 0.67 6.29
CA ARG A 80 -11.61 1.79 5.60
C ARG A 80 -11.29 3.09 6.32
N ILE A 81 -10.76 4.06 5.60
CA ILE A 81 -10.40 5.37 6.13
C ILE A 81 -11.07 6.43 5.26
N GLN A 82 -11.87 7.29 5.89
CA GLN A 82 -12.44 8.47 5.28
C GLN A 82 -12.03 9.69 6.10
N ALA A 83 -11.21 10.57 5.50
CA ALA A 83 -10.80 11.81 6.15
C ALA A 83 -10.42 12.89 5.13
N SER A 84 -10.67 14.16 5.42
CA SER A 84 -10.24 15.26 4.54
C SER A 84 -8.71 15.25 4.35
N GLU A 85 -7.95 15.00 5.42
CA GLU A 85 -6.50 14.79 5.33
C GLU A 85 -6.08 13.48 6.02
N VAL A 86 -5.24 12.70 5.34
CA VAL A 86 -4.55 11.54 5.92
C VAL A 86 -3.04 11.80 5.85
N LEU A 87 -2.40 11.88 7.01
CA LEU A 87 -0.96 12.13 7.15
C LEU A 87 -0.31 10.97 7.89
N LEU A 88 0.59 10.25 7.21
CA LEU A 88 1.51 9.31 7.82
C LEU A 88 2.90 9.94 7.76
N ALA A 89 3.51 10.21 8.91
CA ALA A 89 4.83 10.82 8.98
C ALA A 89 5.61 10.33 10.20
N SER A 90 6.86 9.90 10.00
CA SER A 90 7.77 9.57 11.10
C SER A 90 8.81 10.67 11.31
N THR A 91 9.23 10.94 12.55
CA THR A 91 10.41 11.79 12.83
C THR A 91 11.61 11.01 13.36
N ASP A 92 11.41 9.75 13.78
CA ASP A 92 12.38 8.99 14.59
C ASP A 92 12.81 7.65 13.92
N ASN A 93 12.83 7.57 12.57
CA ASN A 93 13.06 6.32 11.81
C ASN A 93 12.12 5.17 12.24
N ARG A 94 10.89 5.54 12.60
CA ARG A 94 9.87 4.65 13.16
C ARG A 94 8.63 4.70 12.30
N GLU A 95 8.51 3.76 11.37
CA GLU A 95 7.50 3.75 10.32
C GLU A 95 6.08 3.92 10.88
N ALA A 96 5.32 4.85 10.29
CA ALA A 96 3.87 4.93 10.49
C ALA A 96 3.22 4.00 9.45
N THR A 97 2.33 3.11 9.90
CA THR A 97 1.90 1.99 9.06
C THR A 97 0.41 1.73 9.11
N ILE A 98 -0.22 1.64 7.94
CA ILE A 98 -1.55 1.04 7.78
C ILE A 98 -1.35 -0.35 7.17
N LEU A 99 -1.81 -1.42 7.83
CA LEU A 99 -1.58 -2.76 7.32
C LEU A 99 -2.71 -3.76 7.52
N THR A 100 -3.02 -4.52 6.48
CA THR A 100 -3.73 -5.79 6.59
C THR A 100 -2.74 -6.91 6.30
N SER A 101 -2.71 -7.94 7.16
CA SER A 101 -1.77 -9.04 6.91
C SER A 101 -2.24 -10.40 7.36
N THR A 102 -1.82 -11.45 6.64
CA THR A 102 -1.87 -12.82 7.15
C THR A 102 -0.48 -13.40 7.32
N ARG A 103 -0.28 -14.15 8.41
CA ARG A 103 1.05 -14.59 8.87
C ARG A 103 1.21 -16.11 8.91
N ASN A 104 0.24 -16.87 8.42
CA ASN A 104 0.22 -18.32 8.53
C ASN A 104 0.09 -18.99 7.16
N ALA A 105 0.93 -20.00 6.94
CA ALA A 105 0.92 -20.84 5.75
C ALA A 105 -0.48 -21.44 5.45
N GLY A 106 -1.30 -21.67 6.49
CA GLY A 106 -2.60 -22.35 6.43
C GLY A 106 -3.77 -21.63 5.76
N GLY A 107 -3.61 -20.40 5.23
CA GLY A 107 -4.49 -19.94 4.13
C GLY A 107 -5.59 -18.92 4.40
N GLY A 108 -5.35 -17.91 5.24
CA GLY A 108 -6.19 -16.70 5.26
C GLY A 108 -5.77 -15.67 4.20
N ARG A 109 -6.72 -14.98 3.58
CA ARG A 109 -6.46 -13.82 2.71
C ARG A 109 -6.20 -12.56 3.53
N ALA A 110 -5.33 -11.68 3.04
CA ALA A 110 -5.20 -10.34 3.60
C ALA A 110 -6.44 -9.49 3.25
N GLY A 111 -6.84 -8.62 4.16
CA GLY A 111 -7.94 -7.68 3.93
C GLY A 111 -7.57 -6.57 2.94
N ASN A 112 -8.57 -5.90 2.40
CA ASN A 112 -8.36 -4.72 1.55
C ASN A 112 -8.14 -3.47 2.40
N ILE A 113 -7.48 -2.48 1.82
CA ILE A 113 -7.34 -1.13 2.39
C ILE A 113 -7.99 -0.14 1.43
N GLU A 114 -8.94 0.62 1.94
CA GLU A 114 -9.65 1.67 1.21
C GLU A 114 -9.43 3.01 1.91
N ILE A 115 -8.88 3.98 1.19
CA ILE A 115 -8.63 5.33 1.69
C ILE A 115 -9.33 6.34 0.79
N GLU A 116 -10.27 7.09 1.35
CA GLU A 116 -10.92 8.23 0.73
C GLU A 116 -10.47 9.52 1.44
N SER A 117 -9.92 10.46 0.68
CA SER A 117 -9.47 11.74 1.25
C SER A 117 -9.47 12.92 0.29
N GLU A 118 -9.31 14.14 0.79
CA GLU A 118 -8.96 15.26 -0.09
C GLU A 118 -7.44 15.33 -0.30
N ARG A 119 -6.67 14.90 0.70
CA ARG A 119 -5.21 14.89 0.67
C ARG A 119 -4.65 13.68 1.43
N LEU A 120 -3.87 12.86 0.73
CA LEU A 120 -3.08 11.79 1.33
C LEU A 120 -1.59 12.13 1.28
N VAL A 121 -0.91 12.02 2.41
CA VAL A 121 0.53 12.24 2.54
C VAL A 121 1.20 11.11 3.29
N LEU A 122 2.22 10.53 2.68
CA LEU A 122 3.16 9.62 3.32
C LEU A 122 4.55 10.27 3.29
N ARG A 123 5.19 10.32 4.44
CA ARG A 123 6.54 10.88 4.64
C ARG A 123 7.37 9.95 5.49
N ASN A 124 8.68 9.99 5.26
CA ASN A 124 9.67 9.44 6.18
C ASN A 124 9.48 7.94 6.48
N GLY A 125 9.47 7.10 5.43
CA GLY A 125 9.39 5.64 5.55
C GLY A 125 8.00 5.09 5.90
N SER A 126 6.96 5.91 5.79
CA SER A 126 5.59 5.49 6.07
C SER A 126 5.06 4.49 5.03
N SER A 127 4.22 3.56 5.49
CA SER A 127 3.81 2.41 4.69
C SER A 127 2.30 2.12 4.72
N ILE A 128 1.74 1.73 3.58
CA ILE A 128 0.41 1.15 3.44
C ILE A 128 0.56 -0.24 2.83
N LEU A 129 0.20 -1.29 3.58
CA LEU A 129 0.55 -2.67 3.26
C LEU A 129 -0.67 -3.59 3.29
N SER A 130 -0.94 -4.31 2.20
CA SER A 130 -1.84 -5.46 2.22
C SER A 130 -1.05 -6.69 1.79
N THR A 131 -0.71 -7.55 2.75
CA THR A 131 0.30 -8.60 2.52
C THR A 131 -0.08 -9.96 3.09
N THR A 132 0.25 -11.02 2.37
CA THR A 132 0.02 -12.40 2.83
C THR A 132 1.34 -13.17 2.89
N ILE A 133 1.52 -13.90 3.99
CA ILE A 133 2.47 -15.01 4.13
C ILE A 133 1.63 -16.28 4.22
N GLY A 134 1.58 -17.06 3.13
CA GLY A 134 0.85 -18.33 3.07
C GLY A 134 -0.01 -18.49 1.83
N ALA A 135 -0.96 -19.44 1.88
CA ALA A 135 -1.76 -19.82 0.71
C ALA A 135 -2.85 -18.82 0.30
N GLY A 136 -3.15 -17.83 1.14
CA GLY A 136 -4.13 -16.79 0.81
C GLY A 136 -3.59 -15.78 -0.19
N ASP A 137 -4.51 -15.12 -0.90
CA ASP A 137 -4.20 -13.96 -1.75
C ASP A 137 -3.89 -12.73 -0.87
N ALA A 138 -3.04 -11.82 -1.36
CA ALA A 138 -2.94 -10.47 -0.79
C ALA A 138 -4.19 -9.65 -1.16
N GLY A 139 -4.57 -8.73 -0.28
CA GLY A 139 -5.69 -7.84 -0.52
C GLY A 139 -5.32 -6.67 -1.43
N ASN A 140 -6.33 -5.92 -1.84
CA ASN A 140 -6.17 -4.75 -2.68
C ASN A 140 -5.99 -3.48 -1.83
N ILE A 141 -5.30 -2.50 -2.41
CA ILE A 141 -5.21 -1.15 -1.86
C ILE A 141 -5.87 -0.20 -2.86
N THR A 142 -6.93 0.48 -2.43
CA THR A 142 -7.64 1.48 -3.22
C THR A 142 -7.52 2.84 -2.54
N ILE A 143 -6.98 3.82 -3.26
CA ILE A 143 -6.82 5.19 -2.78
C ILE A 143 -7.59 6.11 -3.74
N SER A 144 -8.57 6.81 -3.20
CA SER A 144 -9.32 7.88 -3.87
C SER A 144 -9.01 9.18 -3.15
N SER A 145 -8.26 10.08 -3.80
CA SER A 145 -7.86 11.34 -3.15
C SER A 145 -8.00 12.58 -4.04
N GLY A 146 -8.02 13.77 -3.45
CA GLY A 146 -7.80 15.00 -4.21
C GLY A 146 -6.35 15.12 -4.67
N SER A 147 -5.39 14.78 -3.79
CA SER A 147 -3.96 14.77 -4.10
C SER A 147 -3.24 13.73 -3.27
N VAL A 148 -2.30 13.03 -3.89
CA VAL A 148 -1.46 12.03 -3.22
C VAL A 148 0.00 12.48 -3.27
N LEU A 149 0.67 12.49 -2.12
CA LEU A 149 2.10 12.77 -2.00
C LEU A 149 2.77 11.65 -1.22
N LEU A 150 3.72 10.97 -1.85
CA LEU A 150 4.68 10.10 -1.18
C LEU A 150 6.05 10.75 -1.32
N GLU A 151 6.67 11.07 -0.19
CA GLU A 151 7.97 11.79 -0.14
C GLU A 151 8.95 10.99 0.72
N GLY A 152 9.76 10.15 0.08
CA GLY A 152 10.72 9.28 0.76
C GLY A 152 11.96 10.04 1.27
N LEU A 153 12.71 9.41 2.19
CA LEU A 153 13.97 9.95 2.70
C LEU A 153 15.14 9.53 1.82
N ALA A 154 16.11 10.42 1.67
CA ALA A 154 17.24 10.26 0.75
C ALA A 154 18.31 9.27 1.21
N GLU A 155 18.37 8.90 2.49
CA GLU A 155 19.61 8.34 3.05
C GLU A 155 19.57 6.86 3.46
N ASP A 156 18.42 6.25 3.76
CA ASP A 156 18.37 4.84 4.23
C ASP A 156 17.22 4.02 3.60
N SER A 157 17.07 2.75 3.99
CA SER A 157 16.07 1.76 3.52
C SER A 157 14.59 2.18 3.62
N ASP A 158 14.33 3.44 3.95
CA ASP A 158 13.10 3.97 4.52
C ASP A 158 12.36 4.84 3.49
N ALA A 159 12.28 4.35 2.25
CA ALA A 159 11.39 4.93 1.25
C ALA A 159 9.92 4.70 1.68
N ASN A 160 9.01 5.64 1.40
CA ASN A 160 7.58 5.37 1.61
C ASN A 160 7.11 4.27 0.65
N ARG A 161 6.18 3.44 1.13
CA ARG A 161 5.76 2.24 0.39
C ARG A 161 4.25 2.08 0.41
N ILE A 162 3.67 1.88 -0.78
CA ILE A 162 2.33 1.32 -0.92
C ILE A 162 2.49 -0.06 -1.55
N ILE A 163 2.16 -1.11 -0.81
CA ILE A 163 2.46 -2.49 -1.19
C ILE A 163 1.22 -3.38 -1.06
N ALA A 164 0.76 -3.93 -2.17
CA ALA A 164 -0.17 -5.06 -2.21
C ALA A 164 0.59 -6.30 -2.69
N ALA A 165 1.16 -7.10 -1.79
CA ALA A 165 2.12 -8.13 -2.19
C ALA A 165 2.07 -9.42 -1.37
N ASN A 166 2.51 -10.49 -2.02
CA ASN A 166 2.78 -11.76 -1.37
C ASN A 166 4.26 -11.90 -1.05
N LEU A 167 4.54 -12.22 0.19
CA LEU A 167 5.90 -12.36 0.71
C LEU A 167 6.45 -13.78 0.45
N PRO A 168 7.77 -14.00 0.58
CA PRO A 168 8.37 -15.32 0.40
C PRO A 168 7.68 -16.42 1.21
N GLY A 169 7.41 -17.56 0.58
CA GLY A 169 6.67 -18.67 1.19
C GLY A 169 5.14 -18.61 1.01
N SER A 170 4.62 -17.56 0.37
CA SER A 170 3.21 -17.52 -0.06
C SER A 170 2.98 -18.35 -1.33
N THR A 171 1.79 -18.94 -1.46
CA THR A 171 1.32 -19.60 -2.70
C THR A 171 0.10 -18.93 -3.35
N GLY A 172 -0.40 -17.83 -2.78
CA GLY A 172 -1.53 -17.06 -3.33
C GLY A 172 -1.13 -16.04 -4.40
N LYS A 173 -2.11 -15.28 -4.90
CA LYS A 173 -1.92 -14.18 -5.88
C LYS A 173 -1.73 -12.83 -5.19
N SER A 174 -0.96 -11.92 -5.77
CA SER A 174 -0.82 -10.57 -5.22
C SER A 174 -2.03 -9.73 -5.55
N GLY A 175 -2.37 -8.78 -4.68
CA GLY A 175 -3.45 -7.85 -4.88
C GLY A 175 -3.14 -6.75 -5.91
N THR A 176 -4.07 -5.81 -6.02
CA THR A 176 -3.97 -4.62 -6.87
C THR A 176 -3.70 -3.40 -6.02
N VAL A 177 -2.91 -2.46 -6.53
CA VAL A 177 -2.84 -1.09 -6.01
C VAL A 177 -3.48 -0.15 -7.03
N GLN A 178 -4.56 0.51 -6.64
CA GLN A 178 -5.25 1.50 -7.46
C GLN A 178 -5.22 2.87 -6.77
N ILE A 179 -4.69 3.88 -7.46
CA ILE A 179 -4.61 5.26 -7.00
C ILE A 179 -5.36 6.14 -7.99
N THR A 180 -6.45 6.75 -7.56
CA THR A 180 -7.18 7.77 -8.32
C THR A 180 -7.07 9.10 -7.60
N ALA A 181 -6.49 10.10 -8.27
CA ALA A 181 -6.42 11.45 -7.77
C ALA A 181 -7.12 12.45 -8.69
N THR A 182 -7.91 13.38 -8.14
CA THR A 182 -8.59 14.40 -8.95
C THR A 182 -7.69 15.56 -9.36
N LYS A 183 -6.52 15.72 -8.71
CA LYS A 183 -5.56 16.78 -9.03
C LYS A 183 -4.19 16.22 -9.44
N LYS A 184 -3.47 15.60 -8.51
CA LYS A 184 -2.10 15.12 -8.77
C LYS A 184 -1.66 13.95 -7.90
N VAL A 185 -0.72 13.17 -8.42
CA VAL A 185 0.05 12.14 -7.69
C VAL A 185 1.53 12.48 -7.79
N LEU A 186 2.19 12.67 -6.65
CA LEU A 186 3.61 12.95 -6.56
C LEU A 186 4.30 11.80 -5.81
N LEU A 187 5.17 11.07 -6.51
CA LEU A 187 6.02 10.03 -5.93
C LEU A 187 7.47 10.51 -5.98
N LEU A 188 7.94 11.02 -4.86
CA LEU A 188 9.21 11.75 -4.76
C LEU A 188 10.17 11.01 -3.82
N GLY A 189 11.46 11.27 -4.01
CA GLY A 189 12.50 10.80 -3.09
C GLY A 189 12.51 9.28 -2.94
N GLY A 190 12.40 8.55 -4.07
CA GLY A 190 12.48 7.09 -4.04
C GLY A 190 11.21 6.36 -3.58
N ALA A 191 10.10 7.07 -3.37
CA ALA A 191 8.81 6.48 -3.03
C ALA A 191 8.42 5.32 -3.96
N SER A 192 7.79 4.30 -3.38
CA SER A 192 7.44 3.06 -4.09
C SER A 192 5.96 2.73 -4.06
N VAL A 193 5.44 2.33 -5.22
CA VAL A 193 4.11 1.74 -5.38
C VAL A 193 4.30 0.38 -6.03
N TYR A 194 3.86 -0.67 -5.32
CA TYR A 194 4.23 -2.03 -5.63
C TYR A 194 3.05 -3.01 -5.53
N ALA A 195 2.86 -3.80 -6.57
CA ALA A 195 1.99 -4.97 -6.55
C ALA A 195 2.75 -6.17 -7.13
N GLY A 196 3.04 -7.18 -6.30
CA GLY A 196 3.89 -8.28 -6.75
C GLY A 196 3.86 -9.54 -5.91
N THR A 197 4.23 -10.67 -6.51
CA THR A 197 4.33 -11.99 -5.87
C THR A 197 5.77 -12.45 -5.71
N SER A 198 6.01 -13.29 -4.72
CA SER A 198 7.29 -14.00 -4.54
C SER A 198 7.18 -15.49 -4.91
N ASN A 199 6.25 -15.85 -5.81
CA ASN A 199 5.88 -17.21 -6.18
C ASN A 199 5.56 -17.32 -7.68
N ASP A 200 5.13 -18.51 -8.14
CA ASP A 200 4.79 -18.77 -9.53
C ASP A 200 3.39 -18.26 -9.96
N GLN A 201 2.72 -17.49 -9.11
CA GLN A 201 1.42 -16.88 -9.43
C GLN A 201 1.58 -15.53 -10.12
N ALA A 202 0.54 -15.12 -10.85
CA ALA A 202 0.51 -13.83 -11.54
C ALA A 202 0.69 -12.65 -10.57
N SER A 203 1.58 -11.72 -10.91
CA SER A 203 1.72 -10.44 -10.21
C SER A 203 0.53 -9.52 -10.47
N GLY A 204 0.34 -8.59 -9.55
CA GLY A 204 -0.83 -7.73 -9.46
C GLY A 204 -0.85 -6.60 -10.48
N LEU A 205 -1.89 -5.78 -10.37
CA LEU A 205 -2.03 -4.54 -11.14
C LEU A 205 -1.59 -3.36 -10.27
N VAL A 206 -0.80 -2.45 -10.85
CA VAL A 206 -0.67 -1.08 -10.35
C VAL A 206 -1.38 -0.16 -11.34
N GLU A 207 -2.38 0.56 -10.87
CA GLU A 207 -3.13 1.53 -11.67
C GLU A 207 -3.09 2.91 -11.02
N ILE A 208 -2.62 3.92 -11.75
CA ILE A 208 -2.56 5.30 -11.28
C ILE A 208 -3.28 6.20 -12.29
N ASN A 209 -4.30 6.92 -11.83
CA ASN A 209 -5.08 7.86 -12.62
C ASN A 209 -5.08 9.24 -11.95
N ALA A 210 -4.50 10.24 -12.62
CA ALA A 210 -4.54 11.63 -12.16
C ALA A 210 -4.24 12.61 -13.29
N PRO A 211 -4.78 13.84 -13.29
CA PRO A 211 -4.43 14.85 -14.29
C PRO A 211 -2.92 15.10 -14.38
N GLU A 212 -2.22 15.06 -13.25
CA GLU A 212 -0.77 15.25 -13.18
C GLU A 212 -0.11 14.15 -12.35
N ILE A 213 0.96 13.56 -12.89
CA ILE A 213 1.78 12.57 -12.21
C ILE A 213 3.25 12.98 -12.28
N GLU A 214 3.91 13.05 -11.13
CA GLU A 214 5.34 13.30 -11.02
C GLU A 214 6.05 12.16 -10.29
N LEU A 215 7.12 11.67 -10.91
CA LEU A 215 7.99 10.63 -10.38
C LEU A 215 9.41 11.20 -10.29
N SER A 216 10.00 11.16 -9.10
CA SER A 216 11.40 11.54 -8.87
C SER A 216 12.08 10.47 -8.02
N GLY A 217 13.16 9.90 -8.54
CA GLY A 217 14.05 9.01 -7.81
C GLY A 217 15.23 9.76 -7.18
N PHE A 218 16.41 9.13 -7.17
CA PHE A 218 17.66 9.76 -6.79
C PHE A 218 18.72 9.62 -7.90
N PRO A 219 19.79 10.42 -7.89
CA PRO A 219 20.93 10.23 -8.79
C PRO A 219 21.62 8.86 -8.58
N ASP A 220 21.75 8.42 -7.32
CA ASP A 220 22.52 7.21 -6.92
C ASP A 220 21.63 6.06 -6.39
N ARG A 221 20.32 6.32 -6.25
CA ARG A 221 19.30 5.33 -5.92
C ARG A 221 18.09 5.54 -6.78
N THR A 222 17.28 4.53 -6.88
CA THR A 222 16.47 4.36 -8.06
C THR A 222 15.04 4.26 -7.52
N GLY A 223 14.24 5.30 -7.77
CA GLY A 223 12.88 5.46 -7.23
C GLY A 223 11.87 4.88 -8.20
N PHE A 224 10.88 4.13 -7.71
CA PHE A 224 10.20 3.17 -8.57
C PHE A 224 8.71 3.00 -8.34
N ILE A 225 7.96 3.10 -9.42
CA ILE A 225 6.72 2.34 -9.54
C ILE A 225 7.12 0.98 -10.11
N SER A 226 6.78 -0.10 -9.42
CA SER A 226 7.09 -1.43 -9.94
C SER A 226 6.00 -2.45 -9.70
N THR A 227 5.91 -3.40 -10.62
CA THR A 227 5.34 -4.71 -10.36
C THR A 227 6.47 -5.71 -10.60
N GLU A 228 6.79 -6.51 -9.59
CA GLU A 228 7.88 -7.48 -9.66
C GLU A 228 7.33 -8.86 -9.27
N VAL A 229 7.80 -9.90 -9.96
CA VAL A 229 7.66 -11.29 -9.53
C VAL A 229 9.06 -11.75 -9.10
N VAL A 230 9.22 -12.18 -7.84
CA VAL A 230 10.46 -12.77 -7.33
C VAL A 230 10.25 -14.29 -7.20
N GLU A 231 10.62 -15.06 -8.23
CA GLU A 231 10.46 -16.52 -8.22
C GLU A 231 11.25 -17.21 -7.08
N ALA A 232 10.57 -18.01 -6.25
CA ALA A 232 11.19 -18.89 -5.26
C ALA A 232 11.22 -20.34 -5.78
N GLY A 233 12.39 -20.78 -6.29
CA GLY A 233 12.65 -22.20 -6.59
C GLY A 233 12.20 -22.69 -7.97
N ALA A 234 13.13 -23.30 -8.71
CA ALA A 234 12.97 -23.75 -10.09
C ALA A 234 12.24 -25.10 -10.19
N SER A 235 10.96 -25.09 -10.57
CA SER A 235 10.34 -26.25 -11.23
C SER A 235 9.09 -25.93 -12.09
N ASN A 236 8.70 -24.67 -12.32
CA ASN A 236 7.48 -24.35 -13.09
C ASN A 236 7.57 -23.01 -13.86
N PRO A 237 7.27 -22.94 -15.17
CA PRO A 237 7.41 -21.71 -15.96
C PRO A 237 6.18 -20.76 -15.97
N ALA A 238 5.44 -20.56 -14.87
CA ALA A 238 4.03 -20.09 -14.98
C ALA A 238 3.57 -18.79 -14.26
N GLY A 239 4.44 -17.88 -13.82
CA GLY A 239 4.02 -16.60 -13.19
C GLY A 239 4.04 -15.39 -14.14
N SER A 240 2.89 -14.93 -14.65
CA SER A 240 2.83 -13.75 -15.55
C SER A 240 3.26 -12.46 -14.83
N ALA A 241 4.05 -11.62 -15.52
CA ALA A 241 4.38 -10.30 -15.03
C ALA A 241 3.10 -9.48 -14.77
N GLY A 242 3.14 -8.65 -13.74
CA GLY A 242 2.03 -7.76 -13.39
C GLY A 242 1.76 -6.73 -14.48
N GLN A 243 0.65 -6.00 -14.33
CA GLN A 243 0.30 -4.91 -15.24
C GLN A 243 0.52 -3.57 -14.57
N ILE A 244 0.99 -2.58 -15.34
CA ILE A 244 1.02 -1.19 -14.90
C ILE A 244 0.17 -0.36 -15.86
N ARG A 245 -0.77 0.40 -15.31
CA ARG A 245 -1.63 1.32 -16.06
C ARG A 245 -1.50 2.71 -15.48
N ILE A 246 -1.09 3.66 -16.31
CA ILE A 246 -1.00 5.07 -15.93
C ILE A 246 -1.83 5.89 -16.91
N SER A 247 -2.79 6.64 -16.37
CA SER A 247 -3.65 7.55 -17.12
C SER A 247 -3.45 8.96 -16.59
N THR A 248 -2.94 9.86 -17.42
CA THR A 248 -2.66 11.24 -17.01
C THR A 248 -2.71 12.23 -18.16
N GLU A 249 -2.89 13.50 -17.86
CA GLU A 249 -2.71 14.57 -18.85
C GLU A 249 -1.25 15.03 -18.95
N ARG A 250 -0.48 14.80 -17.89
CA ARG A 250 0.94 15.14 -17.80
C ARG A 250 1.69 14.18 -16.89
N LEU A 251 2.56 13.37 -17.48
CA LEU A 251 3.57 12.59 -16.75
C LEU A 251 4.92 13.33 -16.75
N THR A 252 5.51 13.51 -15.57
CA THR A 252 6.89 13.99 -15.40
C THR A 252 7.70 12.94 -14.65
N ALA A 253 8.79 12.47 -15.25
CA ALA A 253 9.73 11.54 -14.61
C ALA A 253 11.13 12.18 -14.60
N ARG A 254 11.80 12.17 -13.44
CA ARG A 254 13.14 12.75 -13.24
C ARG A 254 13.96 11.92 -12.28
N ASP A 255 15.25 12.23 -12.17
CA ASP A 255 16.15 11.66 -11.15
C ASP A 255 16.13 10.12 -11.11
N ASN A 256 16.27 9.47 -12.28
CA ASN A 256 16.22 8.02 -12.43
C ASN A 256 14.92 7.35 -11.94
N ALA A 257 13.79 8.06 -11.95
CA ALA A 257 12.49 7.44 -11.77
C ALA A 257 12.31 6.29 -12.78
N ARG A 258 11.83 5.13 -12.30
CA ARG A 258 11.53 3.98 -13.17
C ARG A 258 10.14 3.43 -12.94
N ILE A 259 9.58 2.97 -14.05
CA ILE A 259 8.33 2.24 -14.12
C ILE A 259 8.70 0.87 -14.64
N SER A 260 8.55 -0.16 -13.82
CA SER A 260 9.02 -1.51 -14.15
C SER A 260 7.93 -2.51 -13.96
N ALA A 261 7.65 -3.31 -14.97
CA ALA A 261 6.84 -4.50 -14.80
C ALA A 261 7.69 -5.67 -15.29
N SER A 262 8.00 -6.62 -14.41
CA SER A 262 8.96 -7.69 -14.70
C SER A 262 8.54 -9.05 -14.14
N SER A 263 8.85 -10.10 -14.89
CA SER A 263 8.88 -11.49 -14.44
C SER A 263 10.29 -12.07 -14.66
N ARG A 264 10.57 -13.27 -14.13
CA ARG A 264 11.86 -13.97 -14.31
C ARG A 264 11.86 -14.97 -15.46
N LEU A 265 10.69 -15.51 -15.84
CA LEU A 265 10.56 -16.65 -16.77
C LEU A 265 9.25 -16.64 -17.60
N ALA A 266 8.50 -15.53 -17.65
CA ALA A 266 7.12 -15.56 -18.17
C ALA A 266 6.76 -14.40 -19.13
N ASN A 267 5.53 -14.46 -19.67
CA ASN A 267 5.00 -13.53 -20.68
C ASN A 267 5.26 -12.06 -20.36
N ALA A 268 5.45 -11.28 -21.43
CA ALA A 268 5.78 -9.86 -21.39
C ALA A 268 4.85 -9.06 -20.47
N ALA A 269 5.46 -8.25 -19.61
CA ALA A 269 4.78 -7.22 -18.85
C ALA A 269 4.01 -6.24 -19.74
N ILE A 270 2.81 -5.87 -19.30
CA ILE A 270 1.99 -4.85 -19.98
C ILE A 270 2.12 -3.53 -19.22
N LEU A 271 2.82 -2.59 -19.83
CA LEU A 271 2.79 -1.18 -19.46
C LEU A 271 1.87 -0.42 -20.42
N LYS A 272 0.79 0.17 -19.90
CA LYS A 272 -0.06 1.11 -20.65
C LYS A 272 0.11 2.51 -20.08
N LEU A 273 0.66 3.41 -20.89
CA LEU A 273 0.76 4.84 -20.60
C LEU A 273 -0.17 5.59 -21.56
N SER A 274 -1.15 6.28 -21.00
CA SER A 274 -1.99 7.24 -21.72
C SER A 274 -1.61 8.65 -21.26
N ASP A 275 -0.83 9.37 -22.07
CA ASP A 275 -0.42 10.76 -21.82
C ASP A 275 -0.70 11.62 -23.07
N ARG A 276 -1.29 12.80 -22.87
CA ARG A 276 -1.57 13.77 -23.94
C ARG A 276 -0.43 14.78 -24.17
N ARG A 277 0.48 14.95 -23.22
CA ARG A 277 1.59 15.92 -23.25
C ARG A 277 2.82 15.40 -22.49
N TYR A 278 3.42 14.34 -23.04
CA TYR A 278 4.65 13.78 -22.50
C TYR A 278 5.84 14.74 -22.68
N ARG A 279 6.52 15.11 -21.59
CA ARG A 279 7.81 15.84 -21.61
C ARG A 279 8.86 14.99 -20.90
N SER A 280 9.79 14.41 -21.66
CA SER A 280 10.77 13.46 -21.11
C SER A 280 12.01 14.12 -20.52
N ILE A 281 12.47 13.59 -19.38
CA ILE A 281 13.84 13.11 -19.23
C ILE A 281 13.67 11.61 -18.90
N GLU A 282 14.16 10.74 -19.79
CA GLU A 282 13.81 9.32 -19.95
C GLU A 282 13.64 8.50 -18.64
N PRO A 283 12.42 8.05 -18.28
CA PRO A 283 12.27 6.99 -17.29
C PRO A 283 12.81 5.67 -17.86
N ARG A 284 13.55 4.91 -17.06
CA ARG A 284 13.95 3.54 -17.44
C ARG A 284 12.73 2.63 -17.37
N ILE A 285 12.06 2.46 -18.50
CA ILE A 285 10.95 1.52 -18.67
C ILE A 285 11.56 0.17 -19.03
N ASN A 286 11.56 -0.75 -18.07
CA ASN A 286 12.03 -2.12 -18.27
C ASN A 286 10.83 -3.08 -18.25
N CYS A 287 10.53 -3.67 -19.40
CA CYS A 287 9.72 -4.88 -19.50
C CYS A 287 10.67 -6.03 -19.83
N VAL A 288 10.96 -6.89 -18.87
CA VAL A 288 11.87 -8.04 -19.06
C VAL A 288 11.06 -9.32 -18.83
N PRO A 289 11.13 -10.31 -19.74
CA PRO A 289 10.51 -11.63 -19.56
C PRO A 289 11.16 -12.44 -18.45
#